data_AF-A0A957W7Z3-F1
#
_entry.id   AF-A0A957W7Z3-F1
#
_cell.length_a   1.000
_cell.length_b   1.000
_cell.length_c   1.000
_cell.angle_alpha   90.00
_cell.angle_beta   90.00
_cell.angle_gamma   90.00
#
_symmetry.space_group_name_H-M   'P 1'
#
loop_
_entity.id
_entity.type
_entity.pdbx_description
1 polymer ?
#
loop_
_entity_poly.entity_id
_entity_poly.type
_entity_poly.pdbx_seq_one_letter_code
_entity_poly.pdbx_strand_id
1 'polypeptide(L)'
;MLHRLKRNWHYLVVHAIGLGSLLVLGYFYLSGSLVNPIRYFVLRSGTLGLIFLVASLACTPARRLFNWPGAVQIRRALGLYGFLFVTIHFAVYLFWENSLYWELIWRDLGERKAMPIGIAAFVLLIPLAATSTRGWQRRLGKRWRTLHRLVYLALPLSVWHYFWLDRDFKTWPWIFAVIVVLLLVLRLPVVRSAIRLS
;
A
#
# COMPACT_ATOMS: atom_id res chain seq x y z
N MET A 1 2.47 -15.00 -30.13
CA MET A 1 3.12 -14.36 -28.96
C MET A 1 2.68 -12.89 -28.77
N LEU A 2 2.77 -12.05 -29.81
CA LEU A 2 2.43 -10.61 -29.77
C LEU A 2 0.99 -10.28 -29.33
N HIS A 3 0.00 -11.11 -29.70
CA HIS A 3 -1.40 -10.91 -29.30
C HIS A 3 -1.64 -11.13 -27.78
N ARG A 4 -0.87 -12.01 -27.11
CA ARG A 4 -0.96 -12.17 -25.65
C ARG A 4 -0.32 -10.99 -24.91
N LEU A 5 0.76 -10.43 -25.46
CA LEU A 5 1.42 -9.22 -24.98
C LEU A 5 0.50 -7.99 -25.05
N LYS A 6 -0.15 -7.76 -26.20
CA LYS A 6 -1.17 -6.69 -26.36
C LYS A 6 -2.35 -6.83 -25.40
N ARG A 7 -2.72 -8.05 -24.99
CA ARG A 7 -3.85 -8.27 -24.06
C ARG A 7 -3.48 -8.07 -22.59
N ASN A 8 -2.23 -8.29 -22.21
CA ASN A 8 -1.77 -8.32 -20.80
C ASN A 8 -0.78 -7.20 -20.44
N TRP A 9 -0.60 -6.19 -21.29
CA TRP A 9 0.38 -5.12 -21.13
C TRP A 9 0.31 -4.43 -19.75
N HIS A 10 -0.88 -4.27 -19.19
CA HIS A 10 -1.10 -3.65 -17.89
C HIS A 10 -0.44 -4.40 -16.73
N TYR A 11 -0.35 -5.73 -16.79
CA TYR A 11 0.42 -6.51 -15.81
C TYR A 11 1.91 -6.24 -15.94
N LEU A 12 2.43 -6.19 -17.16
CA LEU A 12 3.84 -5.91 -17.40
C LEU A 12 4.24 -4.54 -16.87
N VAL A 13 3.38 -3.53 -17.08
CA VAL A 13 3.59 -2.18 -16.53
C VAL A 13 3.63 -2.21 -15.01
N VAL A 14 2.66 -2.86 -14.35
CA VAL A 14 2.65 -2.91 -12.87
C VAL A 14 3.86 -3.68 -12.32
N HIS A 15 4.26 -4.78 -12.95
CA HIS A 15 5.44 -5.53 -12.53
C HIS A 15 6.73 -4.74 -12.80
N ALA A 16 6.85 -4.05 -13.93
CA ALA A 16 7.99 -3.22 -14.26
C ALA A 16 8.12 -2.05 -13.28
N ILE A 17 7.01 -1.38 -12.92
CA ILE A 17 7.04 -0.28 -11.93
C ILE A 17 7.36 -0.83 -10.53
N GLY A 18 6.75 -1.95 -10.12
CA GLY A 18 6.98 -2.56 -8.81
C GLY A 18 8.41 -3.05 -8.63
N LEU A 19 8.92 -3.83 -9.59
CA LEU A 19 10.30 -4.32 -9.56
C LEU A 19 11.31 -3.18 -9.80
N GLY A 20 11.01 -2.25 -10.71
CA GLY A 20 11.85 -1.08 -10.95
C GLY A 20 12.01 -0.22 -9.70
N SER A 21 10.93 0.00 -8.95
CA SER A 21 10.99 0.71 -7.66
C SER A 21 11.88 -0.01 -6.64
N LEU A 22 11.85 -1.35 -6.61
CA LEU A 22 12.72 -2.16 -5.75
C LEU A 22 14.19 -2.06 -6.20
N LEU A 23 14.46 -2.11 -7.50
CA LEU A 23 15.80 -1.97 -8.06
C LEU A 23 16.39 -0.58 -7.80
N VAL A 24 15.59 0.48 -7.94
CA VAL A 24 16.01 1.85 -7.64
C VAL A 24 16.38 2.00 -6.17
N LEU A 25 15.57 1.46 -5.24
CA LEU A 25 15.93 1.44 -3.82
C LEU A 25 17.28 0.75 -3.59
N GLY A 26 17.45 -0.45 -4.13
CA GLY A 26 18.69 -1.22 -4.00
C GLY A 26 19.91 -0.52 -4.61
N TYR A 27 19.75 0.11 -5.77
CA TYR A 27 20.81 0.88 -6.42
C TYR A 27 21.30 2.02 -5.54
N PHE A 28 20.39 2.84 -4.99
CA PHE A 28 20.79 3.96 -4.12
C PHE A 28 21.50 3.49 -2.85
N TYR A 29 21.10 2.35 -2.28
CA TYR A 29 21.83 1.74 -1.16
C TYR A 29 23.26 1.36 -1.54
N LEU A 30 23.41 0.61 -2.62
CA LEU A 30 24.70 0.07 -3.05
C LEU A 30 25.63 1.13 -3.60
N SER A 31 25.09 2.24 -4.12
CA SER A 31 25.88 3.36 -4.65
C SER A 31 26.70 4.10 -3.60
N GLY A 32 26.38 3.96 -2.30
CA GLY A 32 27.03 4.70 -1.22
C GLY A 32 26.77 6.22 -1.24
N SER A 33 25.88 6.71 -2.11
CA SER A 33 25.61 8.14 -2.31
C SER A 33 24.70 8.79 -1.26
N LEU A 34 24.10 7.98 -0.37
CA LEU A 34 23.10 8.44 0.60
C LEU A 34 23.76 8.85 1.93
N VAL A 35 23.45 10.06 2.41
CA VAL A 35 23.89 10.55 3.73
C VAL A 35 23.31 9.70 4.88
N ASN A 36 22.04 9.31 4.78
CA ASN A 36 21.41 8.40 5.73
C ASN A 36 20.62 7.32 4.96
N PRO A 37 21.27 6.19 4.63
CA PRO A 37 20.66 5.11 3.86
C PRO A 37 19.43 4.51 4.56
N ILE A 38 19.48 4.34 5.88
CA ILE A 38 18.40 3.71 6.65
C ILE A 38 17.15 4.59 6.61
N ARG A 39 17.28 5.88 6.94
CA ARG A 39 16.16 6.82 6.89
C ARG A 39 15.57 6.94 5.49
N TYR A 40 16.43 6.96 4.45
CA TYR A 40 15.96 6.95 3.07
C TYR A 40 15.10 5.72 2.78
N PHE A 41 15.57 4.53 3.18
CA PHE A 41 14.83 3.28 2.99
C PHE A 41 13.49 3.28 3.70
N VAL A 42 13.45 3.61 5.00
CA VAL A 42 12.22 3.67 5.79
C VAL A 42 11.20 4.60 5.14
N LEU A 43 11.61 5.83 4.78
CA LEU A 43 10.71 6.82 4.18
C LEU A 43 10.22 6.40 2.79
N ARG A 44 11.12 5.93 1.92
CA ARG A 44 10.78 5.60 0.52
C ARG A 44 9.95 4.33 0.43
N SER A 45 10.32 3.26 1.15
CA SER A 45 9.54 2.03 1.19
C SER A 45 8.13 2.25 1.76
N GLY A 46 8.00 3.03 2.84
CA GLY A 46 6.69 3.39 3.41
C GLY A 46 5.83 4.17 2.41
N THR A 47 6.42 5.16 1.73
CA THR A 47 5.73 5.96 0.70
C THR A 47 5.30 5.10 -0.49
N LEU A 48 6.19 4.23 -1.00
CA LEU A 48 5.85 3.29 -2.08
C LEU A 48 4.74 2.34 -1.66
N GLY A 49 4.80 1.80 -0.45
CA GLY A 49 3.75 0.98 0.14
C GLY A 49 2.39 1.67 0.08
N LEU A 50 2.32 2.92 0.53
CA LEU A 50 1.10 3.73 0.49
C LEU A 50 0.63 3.99 -0.95
N ILE A 51 1.52 4.37 -1.87
CA ILE A 51 1.20 4.61 -3.29
C ILE A 51 0.55 3.37 -3.92
N PHE A 52 1.16 2.19 -3.75
CA PHE A 52 0.65 0.94 -4.33
C PHE A 52 -0.68 0.52 -3.71
N LEU A 53 -0.87 0.69 -2.40
CA LEU A 53 -2.14 0.41 -1.73
C LEU A 53 -3.26 1.37 -2.20
N VAL A 54 -2.97 2.66 -2.32
CA VAL A 54 -3.90 3.67 -2.86
C VAL A 54 -4.23 3.37 -4.32
N ALA A 55 -3.25 3.00 -5.14
CA ALA A 55 -3.47 2.60 -6.53
C ALA A 55 -4.36 1.35 -6.63
N SER A 56 -4.17 0.36 -5.75
CA SER A 56 -5.06 -0.80 -5.65
C SER A 56 -6.49 -0.39 -5.28
N LEU A 57 -6.64 0.58 -4.36
CA LEU A 57 -7.95 1.15 -4.01
C LEU A 57 -8.58 1.91 -5.20
N ALA A 58 -7.78 2.59 -6.01
CA ALA A 58 -8.22 3.35 -7.18
C ALA A 58 -8.75 2.47 -8.33
N CYS A 59 -8.38 1.19 -8.40
CA CYS A 59 -8.80 0.30 -9.50
C CYS A 59 -10.32 0.17 -9.66
N THR A 60 -11.09 0.20 -8.56
CA THR A 60 -12.55 0.08 -8.60
C THR A 60 -13.21 1.33 -9.21
N PRO A 61 -12.96 2.56 -8.72
CA PRO A 61 -13.48 3.75 -9.37
C PRO A 61 -12.92 3.94 -10.78
N ALA A 62 -11.64 3.62 -11.03
CA ALA A 62 -11.06 3.72 -12.36
C ALA A 62 -11.80 2.84 -13.40
N ARG A 63 -12.14 1.60 -13.04
CA ARG A 63 -12.96 0.73 -13.92
C ARG A 63 -14.31 1.35 -14.26
N ARG A 64 -14.91 2.06 -13.31
CA ARG A 64 -16.29 2.56 -13.42
C ARG A 64 -16.37 3.90 -14.13
N LEU A 65 -15.51 4.84 -13.78
CA LEU A 65 -15.50 6.20 -14.35
C LEU A 65 -14.91 6.21 -15.76
N PHE A 66 -13.92 5.35 -16.03
CA PHE A 66 -13.22 5.32 -17.32
C PHE A 66 -13.54 4.07 -18.16
N ASN A 67 -14.49 3.24 -17.74
CA ASN A 67 -14.84 1.98 -18.41
C ASN A 67 -13.63 1.08 -18.71
N TRP A 68 -12.60 1.10 -17.84
CA TRP A 68 -11.36 0.35 -18.04
C TRP A 68 -11.37 -1.00 -17.28
N PRO A 69 -11.70 -2.13 -17.92
CA PRO A 69 -11.75 -3.42 -17.24
C PRO A 69 -10.37 -3.91 -16.77
N GLY A 70 -9.29 -3.45 -17.40
CA GLY A 70 -7.90 -3.78 -17.04
C GLY A 70 -7.52 -3.33 -15.62
N ALA A 71 -8.13 -2.26 -15.11
CA ALA A 71 -7.87 -1.76 -13.76
C ALA A 71 -8.14 -2.83 -12.68
N VAL A 72 -9.23 -3.59 -12.80
CA VAL A 72 -9.55 -4.65 -11.81
C VAL A 72 -8.61 -5.85 -11.92
N GLN A 73 -8.03 -6.09 -13.10
CA GLN A 73 -7.09 -7.19 -13.33
C GLN A 73 -5.77 -6.95 -12.57
N ILE A 74 -5.25 -5.72 -12.58
CA ILE A 74 -4.01 -5.35 -11.89
C ILE A 74 -4.17 -5.09 -10.39
N ARG A 75 -5.40 -4.92 -9.89
CA ARG A 75 -5.68 -4.56 -8.49
C ARG A 75 -4.94 -5.44 -7.47
N ARG A 76 -4.91 -6.76 -7.73
CA ARG A 76 -4.22 -7.72 -6.85
C ARG A 76 -2.71 -7.50 -6.85
N ALA A 77 -2.12 -7.29 -8.02
CA ALA A 77 -0.68 -7.07 -8.15
C ALA A 77 -0.27 -5.79 -7.40
N LEU A 78 -1.03 -4.70 -7.59
CA LEU A 78 -0.82 -3.45 -6.86
C LEU A 78 -0.90 -3.64 -5.34
N GLY A 79 -1.92 -4.36 -4.85
CA GLY A 79 -2.06 -4.62 -3.41
C GLY A 79 -0.91 -5.44 -2.84
N LEU A 80 -0.41 -6.43 -3.59
CA LEU A 80 0.73 -7.26 -3.17
C LEU A 80 2.05 -6.47 -3.19
N TYR A 81 2.28 -5.61 -4.18
CA TYR A 81 3.42 -4.69 -4.16
C TYR A 81 3.33 -3.71 -2.99
N GLY A 82 2.14 -3.18 -2.71
CA GLY A 82 1.92 -2.33 -1.54
C GLY A 82 2.30 -3.05 -0.24
N PHE A 83 1.82 -4.28 -0.06
CA PHE A 83 2.21 -5.09 1.10
C PHE A 83 3.71 -5.40 1.13
N LEU A 84 4.33 -5.74 0.00
CA LEU A 84 5.77 -5.97 -0.09
C LEU A 84 6.57 -4.76 0.41
N PHE A 85 6.25 -3.56 -0.07
CA PHE A 85 6.95 -2.35 0.34
C PHE A 85 6.70 -1.99 1.81
N VAL A 86 5.50 -2.22 2.34
CA VAL A 86 5.22 -2.06 3.78
C VAL A 86 5.99 -3.08 4.62
N THR A 87 6.13 -4.33 4.15
CA THR A 87 6.97 -5.34 4.82
C THR A 87 8.44 -4.94 4.81
N ILE A 88 8.95 -4.41 3.69
CA ILE A 88 10.31 -3.85 3.63
C ILE A 88 10.44 -2.68 4.62
N HIS A 89 9.48 -1.75 4.64
CA HIS A 89 9.46 -0.63 5.58
C HIS A 89 9.56 -1.09 7.04
N PHE A 90 8.73 -2.07 7.42
CA PHE A 90 8.73 -2.65 8.75
C PHE A 90 10.03 -3.43 9.06
N ALA A 91 10.57 -4.16 8.07
CA ALA A 91 11.83 -4.87 8.21
C ALA A 91 13.01 -3.91 8.40
N VAL A 92 13.07 -2.80 7.66
CA VAL A 92 14.14 -1.81 7.85
C VAL A 92 14.08 -1.21 9.25
N TYR A 93 12.89 -0.92 9.77
CA TYR A 93 12.73 -0.47 11.15
C TYR A 93 13.21 -1.53 12.18
N LEU A 94 12.85 -2.81 11.99
CA LEU A 94 13.22 -3.87 12.93
C LEU A 94 14.72 -4.20 12.91
N PHE A 95 15.26 -4.41 11.71
CA PHE A 95 16.61 -4.96 11.52
C PHE A 95 17.68 -3.87 11.43
N TRP A 96 17.40 -2.74 10.77
CA TRP A 96 18.40 -1.69 10.54
C TRP A 96 18.33 -0.57 11.56
N GLU A 97 17.14 -0.07 11.89
CA GLU A 97 17.01 1.04 12.85
C GLU A 97 17.25 0.57 14.29
N ASN A 98 16.71 -0.60 14.66
CA ASN A 98 16.73 -1.10 16.04
C ASN A 98 17.57 -2.35 16.25
N SER A 99 18.18 -2.93 15.21
CA SER A 99 19.00 -4.15 15.31
C SER A 99 18.36 -5.29 16.12
N LEU A 100 17.03 -5.38 16.11
CA LEU A 100 16.21 -6.30 16.92
C LEU A 100 16.35 -6.16 18.45
N TYR A 101 16.85 -5.04 18.96
CA TYR A 101 16.82 -4.75 20.40
C TYR A 101 15.38 -4.49 20.85
N TRP A 102 14.75 -5.50 21.46
CA TRP A 102 13.34 -5.43 21.85
C TRP A 102 13.03 -4.30 22.84
N GLU A 103 13.97 -3.91 23.68
CA GLU A 103 13.81 -2.78 24.60
C GLU A 103 13.56 -1.46 23.86
N LEU A 104 14.29 -1.20 22.76
CA LEU A 104 14.11 0.00 21.96
C LEU A 104 12.74 0.00 21.26
N ILE A 105 12.30 -1.17 20.80
CA ILE A 105 11.02 -1.34 20.11
C ILE A 105 9.84 -1.14 21.06
N TRP A 106 9.94 -1.68 22.28
CA TRP A 106 8.94 -1.45 23.32
C TRP A 106 8.88 0.01 23.77
N ARG A 107 10.04 0.66 23.92
CA ARG A 107 10.12 2.10 24.19
C ARG A 107 9.45 2.90 23.08
N ASP A 108 9.80 2.63 21.82
CA ASP A 108 9.24 3.33 20.67
C ASP A 108 7.71 3.13 20.55
N LEU A 109 7.18 1.97 20.96
CA LEU A 109 5.74 1.73 21.00
C LEU A 109 5.00 2.66 21.98
N GLY A 110 5.64 3.02 23.11
CA GLY A 110 5.09 3.94 24.11
C GLY A 110 5.36 5.41 23.81
N GLU A 111 6.52 5.74 23.26
CA GLU A 111 6.98 7.13 23.07
C GLU A 111 6.60 7.71 21.70
N ARG A 112 6.58 6.88 20.65
CA ARG A 112 6.33 7.35 19.29
C ARG A 112 4.88 7.12 18.92
N LYS A 113 4.09 8.19 18.92
CA LYS A 113 2.67 8.14 18.55
C LYS A 113 2.42 7.42 17.21
N ALA A 114 3.30 7.59 16.22
CA ALA A 114 3.19 6.94 14.90
C ALA A 114 3.28 5.41 14.96
N MET A 115 4.04 4.85 15.91
CA MET A 115 4.40 3.44 15.96
C MET A 115 3.18 2.50 16.12
N PRO A 116 2.29 2.65 17.13
CA PRO A 116 1.13 1.77 17.28
C PRO A 116 0.16 1.86 16.09
N ILE A 117 0.01 3.04 15.48
CA ILE A 117 -0.85 3.23 14.29
C ILE A 117 -0.28 2.47 13.09
N GLY A 118 1.03 2.56 12.87
CA GLY A 118 1.73 1.85 11.80
C GLY A 118 1.60 0.33 11.96
N ILE A 119 1.82 -0.18 13.17
CA ILE A 119 1.64 -1.61 13.49
C ILE A 119 0.20 -2.05 13.25
N ALA A 120 -0.78 -1.28 13.71
CA ALA A 120 -2.19 -1.62 13.50
C ALA A 120 -2.53 -1.70 12.00
N ALA A 121 -2.06 -0.75 11.19
CA ALA A 121 -2.23 -0.79 9.74
C ALA A 121 -1.56 -2.03 9.12
N PHE A 122 -0.33 -2.34 9.53
CA PHE A 122 0.41 -3.49 9.03
C PHE A 122 -0.28 -4.82 9.36
N VAL A 123 -0.70 -5.01 10.61
CA VAL A 123 -1.42 -6.21 11.08
C VAL A 123 -2.71 -6.42 10.29
N LEU A 124 -3.45 -5.35 9.98
CA LEU A 124 -4.65 -5.44 9.14
C LEU A 124 -4.35 -5.86 7.70
N LEU A 125 -3.17 -5.55 7.16
CA LEU A 125 -2.78 -5.91 5.79
C LEU A 125 -2.32 -7.37 5.66
N ILE A 126 -1.80 -7.99 6.73
CA ILE A 126 -1.34 -9.39 6.75
C ILE A 126 -2.43 -10.37 6.23
N PRO A 127 -3.66 -10.41 6.79
CA PRO A 127 -4.68 -11.34 6.32
C PRO A 127 -5.10 -11.06 4.88
N LEU A 128 -5.03 -9.81 4.42
CA LEU A 128 -5.35 -9.44 3.04
C LEU A 128 -4.32 -10.01 2.06
N ALA A 129 -3.03 -9.88 2.39
CA ALA A 129 -1.95 -10.44 1.59
C ALA A 129 -2.00 -11.98 1.60
N ALA A 130 -2.14 -12.60 2.78
CA ALA A 130 -2.19 -14.05 2.93
C ALA A 130 -3.36 -14.68 2.16
N THR A 131 -4.51 -14.01 2.11
CA THR A 131 -5.72 -14.50 1.42
C THR A 131 -5.88 -13.96 -0.01
N SER A 132 -4.82 -13.38 -0.59
CA SER A 132 -4.84 -12.88 -1.97
C SER A 132 -4.67 -13.99 -3.03
N THR A 133 -4.44 -15.25 -2.65
CA THR A 133 -4.30 -16.36 -3.62
C THR A 133 -5.65 -16.90 -4.10
N ARG A 134 -5.67 -17.50 -5.30
CA ARG A 134 -6.89 -18.12 -5.86
C ARG A 134 -7.48 -19.21 -4.96
N GLY A 135 -6.63 -19.96 -4.25
CA GLY A 135 -7.05 -20.99 -3.30
C GLY A 135 -7.85 -20.41 -2.15
N TRP A 136 -7.32 -19.38 -1.47
CA TRP A 136 -8.01 -18.72 -0.36
C TRP A 136 -9.28 -17.98 -0.79
N GLN A 137 -9.27 -17.37 -1.98
CA GLN A 137 -10.47 -16.76 -2.56
C GLN A 137 -11.62 -17.75 -2.72
N ARG A 138 -11.33 -18.98 -3.20
CA ARG A 138 -12.33 -20.05 -3.33
C ARG A 138 -12.77 -20.58 -1.96
N ARG A 139 -11.82 -20.83 -1.06
CA ARG A 139 -12.10 -21.36 0.30
C ARG A 139 -12.99 -20.45 1.14
N LEU A 140 -12.75 -19.14 1.10
CA LEU A 140 -13.47 -18.17 1.93
C LEU A 140 -14.76 -17.65 1.29
N GLY A 141 -14.93 -17.80 -0.03
CA GLY A 141 -16.14 -17.40 -0.75
C GLY A 141 -16.62 -15.98 -0.43
N LYS A 142 -17.84 -15.83 0.09
CA LYS A 142 -18.41 -14.52 0.45
C LYS A 142 -17.62 -13.82 1.58
N ARG A 143 -17.09 -14.58 2.55
CA ARG A 143 -16.31 -14.03 3.68
C ARG A 143 -15.02 -13.36 3.22
N TRP A 144 -14.45 -13.79 2.09
CA TRP A 144 -13.27 -13.16 1.50
C TRP A 144 -13.49 -11.67 1.23
N ARG A 145 -14.67 -11.31 0.72
CA ARG A 145 -15.02 -9.90 0.45
C ARG A 145 -15.13 -9.10 1.73
N THR A 146 -15.67 -9.68 2.80
CA THR A 146 -15.77 -9.04 4.11
C THR A 146 -14.38 -8.81 4.71
N LEU A 147 -13.51 -9.82 4.69
CA LEU A 147 -12.12 -9.71 5.13
C LEU A 147 -11.38 -8.61 4.36
N HIS A 148 -11.53 -8.55 3.04
CA HIS A 148 -10.87 -7.52 2.24
C HIS A 148 -11.43 -6.10 2.44
N ARG A 149 -12.49 -5.91 3.23
CA ARG A 149 -12.92 -4.57 3.67
C ARG A 149 -12.00 -3.98 4.72
N LEU A 150 -11.13 -4.77 5.37
CA LEU A 150 -10.14 -4.22 6.30
C LEU A 150 -9.22 -3.18 5.64
N VAL A 151 -9.08 -3.20 4.31
CA VAL A 151 -8.35 -2.15 3.57
C VAL A 151 -8.95 -0.75 3.82
N TYR A 152 -10.25 -0.65 4.10
CA TYR A 152 -10.92 0.61 4.43
C TYR A 152 -10.53 1.16 5.79
N LEU A 153 -9.96 0.33 6.66
CA LEU A 153 -9.40 0.74 7.94
C LEU A 153 -7.88 0.90 7.83
N ALA A 154 -7.21 -0.04 7.17
CA ALA A 154 -5.76 -0.04 7.00
C ALA A 154 -5.25 1.20 6.27
N LEU A 155 -5.90 1.62 5.17
CA LEU A 155 -5.45 2.80 4.41
C LEU A 155 -5.55 4.11 5.20
N PRO A 156 -6.68 4.44 5.85
CA PRO A 156 -6.74 5.59 6.76
C PRO A 156 -5.70 5.55 7.87
N LEU A 157 -5.46 4.38 8.48
CA LEU A 157 -4.41 4.23 9.48
C LEU A 157 -3.02 4.46 8.89
N SER A 158 -2.73 3.98 7.68
CA SER A 158 -1.45 4.26 7.00
C SER A 158 -1.25 5.76 6.74
N VAL A 159 -2.30 6.48 6.35
CA VAL A 159 -2.24 7.94 6.17
C VAL A 159 -2.05 8.65 7.51
N TRP A 160 -2.76 8.24 8.56
CA TRP A 160 -2.58 8.77 9.91
C TRP A 160 -1.14 8.55 10.40
N HIS A 161 -0.62 7.33 10.28
CA HIS A 161 0.77 7.03 10.58
C HIS A 161 1.74 8.00 9.88
N TYR A 162 1.48 8.33 8.60
CA TYR A 162 2.32 9.27 7.83
C TYR A 162 2.27 10.73 8.34
N PHE A 163 1.15 11.18 8.92
CA PHE A 163 1.07 12.52 9.52
C PHE A 163 2.04 12.71 10.69
N TRP A 164 2.36 11.65 11.43
CA TRP A 164 3.19 11.73 12.63
C TRP A 164 4.70 11.53 12.38
N LEU A 165 5.12 11.50 11.11
CA LEU A 165 6.48 11.13 10.72
C LEU A 165 7.51 12.29 10.70
N ASP A 166 7.20 13.49 11.21
CA ASP A 166 8.07 14.68 11.48
C ASP A 166 7.28 16.01 11.43
N ARG A 167 7.85 17.09 11.98
CA ARG A 167 7.15 18.33 12.36
C ARG A 167 6.95 19.41 11.29
N ASP A 168 7.56 19.31 10.11
CA ASP A 168 7.39 20.32 9.06
C ASP A 168 6.10 20.11 8.27
N PHE A 169 5.43 21.18 7.85
CA PHE A 169 4.16 21.14 7.09
C PHE A 169 4.25 20.15 5.91
N LYS A 170 3.64 18.96 6.07
CA LYS A 170 3.72 17.91 5.05
C LYS A 170 2.54 18.00 4.10
N THR A 171 2.78 18.53 2.91
CA THR A 171 1.81 18.54 1.82
C THR A 171 1.39 17.12 1.41
N TRP A 172 2.31 16.15 1.46
CA TRP A 172 2.08 14.78 0.98
C TRP A 172 1.02 13.98 1.77
N PRO A 173 1.06 13.88 3.11
CA PRO A 173 -0.01 13.24 3.90
C PRO A 173 -1.39 13.83 3.63
N TRP A 174 -1.51 15.15 3.47
CA TRP A 174 -2.78 15.79 3.12
C TRP A 174 -3.29 15.36 1.74
N ILE A 175 -2.40 15.32 0.73
CA ILE A 175 -2.76 14.81 -0.61
C ILE A 175 -3.27 13.36 -0.50
N PHE A 176 -2.54 12.48 0.21
CA PHE A 176 -2.98 11.11 0.41
C PHE A 176 -4.31 11.01 1.17
N ALA A 177 -4.52 11.84 2.19
CA ALA A 177 -5.77 11.89 2.94
C ALA A 177 -6.94 12.25 2.02
N VAL A 178 -6.81 13.32 1.23
CA VAL A 178 -7.86 13.74 0.27
C VAL A 178 -8.13 12.63 -0.74
N ILE A 179 -7.09 12.03 -1.32
CA ILE A 179 -7.25 10.94 -2.29
C ILE A 179 -7.95 9.73 -1.65
N VAL A 180 -7.52 9.30 -0.47
CA VAL A 180 -8.12 8.14 0.22
C VAL A 180 -9.58 8.44 0.57
N VAL A 181 -9.90 9.62 1.11
CA VAL A 181 -11.27 10.02 1.42
C VAL A 181 -12.13 10.00 0.15
N LEU A 182 -11.67 10.62 -0.93
CA LEU A 182 -12.38 10.61 -2.23
C LEU A 182 -12.64 9.17 -2.71
N LEU A 183 -11.61 8.31 -2.70
CA LEU A 183 -11.71 6.93 -3.14
C LEU A 183 -12.66 6.09 -2.27
N LEU A 184 -12.73 6.37 -0.97
CA LEU A 184 -13.67 5.73 -0.03
C LEU A 184 -15.10 6.22 -0.25
N VAL A 185 -15.30 7.53 -0.44
CA VAL A 185 -16.60 8.14 -0.74
C VAL A 185 -17.19 7.57 -2.03
N LEU A 186 -16.38 7.45 -3.11
CA LEU A 186 -16.77 6.81 -4.37
C LEU A 186 -17.18 5.33 -4.23
N ARG A 187 -16.89 4.71 -3.08
CA ARG A 187 -17.27 3.33 -2.79
C ARG A 187 -18.56 3.23 -1.95
N LEU A 188 -19.14 4.32 -1.47
CA LEU A 188 -20.42 4.30 -0.75
C LEU A 188 -21.58 3.93 -1.68
N PRO A 189 -22.53 3.06 -1.28
CA PRO A 189 -23.67 2.67 -2.12
C PRO A 189 -24.49 3.87 -2.63
N VAL A 190 -24.72 4.87 -1.78
CA VAL A 190 -25.49 6.08 -2.10
C VAL A 190 -24.82 6.91 -3.20
N VAL A 191 -23.50 7.08 -3.11
CA VAL A 191 -22.71 7.79 -4.13
C VAL A 191 -22.69 6.98 -5.44
N ARG A 192 -22.61 5.66 -5.35
CA ARG A 192 -22.67 4.78 -6.53
C ARG A 192 -24.00 4.88 -7.27
N SER A 193 -25.12 4.97 -6.55
CA SER A 193 -26.44 5.12 -7.17
C SER A 193 -26.65 6.53 -7.74
N ALA A 194 -26.13 7.56 -7.08
CA ALA A 194 -26.25 8.95 -7.51
C ALA A 194 -25.49 9.24 -8.82
N ILE A 195 -24.31 8.64 -9.00
CA ILE A 195 -23.49 8.84 -10.20
C ILE A 195 -24.10 8.16 -11.46
N ARG A 196 -25.27 7.48 -11.37
CA ARG A 196 -25.96 6.80 -12.50
C ARG A 196 -24.97 6.18 -13.50
N LEU A 197 -24.10 5.32 -12.99
CA LEU A 197 -23.33 4.39 -13.81
C LEU A 197 -24.19 3.15 -13.99
N SER A 198 -25.23 3.25 -14.84
CA SER A 198 -26.00 2.11 -15.35
C SER A 198 -25.08 1.14 -16.09
#